data_AF-V6L851-F1
#
_entry.id   AF-V6L851-F1
#
_cell.length_a   1.000
_cell.length_b   1.000
_cell.length_c   1.000
_cell.angle_alpha   90.00
_cell.angle_beta   90.00
_cell.angle_gamma   90.00
#
_symmetry.space_group_name_H-M   'P 1'
#
loop_
_entity.id
_entity.type
_entity.pdbx_description
1 polymer ?
#
loop_
_entity_poly.entity_id
_entity_poly.type
_entity_poly.pdbx_seq_one_letter_code
_entity_poly.pdbx_strand_id
1 'polypeptide(L)' 'MFASRVDADRLRFRDRPETDVRFRGSAGRTSASRSERRNLPDRVTGAGEHRDVRVDYLLTSRLDPLAGA' A
#
# COMPACT_ATOMS: atom_id res chain seq x y z
N MET A 1 -3.16 -7.22 12.99
CA MET A 1 -3.62 -6.50 11.77
C MET A 1 -3.27 -5.05 11.95
N PHE A 2 -2.76 -4.39 10.91
CA PHE A 2 -2.46 -2.97 10.91
C PHE A 2 -3.29 -2.28 9.83
N ALA A 3 -3.94 -1.18 10.18
CA ALA A 3 -4.70 -0.36 9.25
C ALA A 3 -4.21 1.09 9.34
N SER A 4 -4.17 1.76 8.21
CA SER A 4 -3.80 3.18 8.12
C SER A 4 -4.68 3.86 7.08
N ARG A 5 -4.89 5.16 7.27
CA ARG A 5 -5.62 6.01 6.34
C ARG A 5 -4.85 7.27 6.10
N VAL A 6 -4.80 7.66 4.83
CA VAL A 6 -4.22 8.93 4.38
C VAL A 6 -5.28 9.68 3.58
N ASP A 7 -5.57 10.91 3.99
CA ASP A 7 -6.44 11.83 3.27
C ASP A 7 -5.60 13.04 2.80
N ALA A 8 -5.89 13.55 1.61
CA ALA A 8 -5.27 14.76 1.08
C ALA A 8 -6.22 15.52 0.15
N ASP A 9 -6.43 16.81 0.41
CA ASP A 9 -7.27 17.67 -0.45
C ASP A 9 -6.65 17.86 -1.84
N ARG A 10 -5.31 17.94 -1.91
CA ARG A 10 -4.56 18.08 -3.15
C ARG A 10 -3.24 17.32 -3.09
N LEU A 11 -3.00 16.47 -4.08
CA LEU A 11 -1.75 15.73 -4.26
C LEU A 11 -1.23 15.97 -5.69
N ARG A 12 0.00 16.48 -5.81
CA ARG A 12 0.62 16.79 -7.10
C ARG A 12 1.90 16.00 -7.30
N PHE A 13 1.94 15.22 -8.37
CA PHE A 13 3.15 14.58 -8.87
C PHE A 13 3.76 15.45 -9.96
N ARG A 14 5.03 15.80 -9.81
CA ARG A 14 5.80 16.51 -10.85
C ARG A 14 6.26 15.56 -11.94
N ASP A 15 6.61 14.34 -11.54
CA ASP A 15 7.06 13.24 -12.38
C ASP A 15 6.47 11.93 -11.87
N ARG A 16 6.68 10.84 -12.61
CA ARG A 16 6.30 9.50 -12.16
C ARG A 16 7.00 9.20 -10.81
N PRO A 17 6.25 8.85 -9.74
CA PRO A 17 6.87 8.49 -8.48
C PRO A 17 7.59 7.14 -8.60
N GLU A 18 8.79 7.07 -8.04
CA GLU A 18 9.51 5.82 -7.83
C GLU A 18 9.11 5.24 -6.47
N THR A 19 8.44 4.08 -6.48
CA THR A 19 7.99 3.40 -5.27
C THR A 19 8.50 1.98 -5.26
N ASP A 20 9.08 1.55 -4.14
CA ASP A 20 9.53 0.18 -3.90
C ASP A 20 8.89 -0.33 -2.59
N VAL A 21 8.40 -1.57 -2.60
CA VAL A 21 7.80 -2.21 -1.42
C VAL A 21 8.58 -3.47 -1.13
N ARG A 22 9.31 -3.47 0.00
CA ARG A 22 10.10 -4.62 0.43
C ARG A 22 9.44 -5.32 1.60
N PHE A 23 8.99 -6.56 1.38
CA PHE A 23 8.58 -7.45 2.45
C PHE A 23 9.75 -8.35 2.84
N ARG A 24 10.16 -8.30 4.12
CA ARG A 24 11.01 -9.34 4.71
C ARG A 24 10.10 -10.38 5.37
N GLY A 25 9.73 -11.39 4.61
CA GLY A 25 9.10 -12.60 5.14
C GLY A 25 10.09 -13.40 5.98
N SER A 26 9.61 -14.08 7.01
CA SER A 26 10.34 -15.12 7.72
C SER A 26 9.63 -16.44 7.44
N ALA A 27 10.34 -17.58 7.44
CA ALA A 27 9.72 -18.89 7.30
C ALA A 27 8.56 -19.01 8.32
N GLY A 28 7.41 -19.51 7.86
CA GLY A 28 6.20 -19.61 8.66
C GLY A 28 5.44 -18.33 8.92
N ARG A 29 5.72 -17.25 8.20
CA ARG A 29 4.94 -16.02 8.28
C ARG A 29 4.47 -15.58 6.90
N THR A 30 3.16 -15.69 6.66
CA THR A 30 2.51 -15.09 5.48
C THR A 30 2.10 -13.66 5.79
N SER A 31 2.36 -12.71 4.90
CA SER A 31 1.87 -11.34 5.01
C SER A 31 1.15 -10.94 3.73
N ALA A 32 0.03 -10.22 3.87
CA ALA A 32 -0.75 -9.69 2.77
C ALA A 32 -1.02 -8.21 3.01
N SER A 33 -0.73 -7.40 2.00
CA SER A 33 -1.05 -5.96 1.96
C SER A 33 -2.11 -5.65 0.92
N ARG A 34 -3.04 -4.75 1.25
CA ARG A 34 -4.07 -4.26 0.34
C ARG A 34 -4.24 -2.76 0.54
N SER A 35 -4.48 -2.03 -0.55
CA SER A 35 -4.89 -0.63 -0.50
C SER A 35 -6.17 -0.44 -1.28
N GLU A 36 -7.10 0.35 -0.75
CA GLU A 36 -8.22 0.91 -1.49
C GLU A 36 -7.96 2.41 -1.68
N ARG A 37 -8.25 2.91 -2.89
CA ARG A 37 -7.92 4.29 -3.28
C ARG A 37 -9.13 4.98 -3.86
N ARG A 38 -9.32 6.24 -3.47
CA ARG A 38 -10.27 7.16 -4.09
C ARG A 38 -9.51 8.30 -4.74
N ASN A 39 -9.91 8.63 -5.97
CA ASN A 39 -9.36 9.73 -6.78
C ASN A 39 -7.85 9.65 -7.03
N LEU A 40 -7.24 8.49 -6.81
CA LEU A 40 -5.84 8.21 -7.09
C LEU A 40 -5.76 6.83 -7.75
N PRO A 41 -5.12 6.70 -8.93
CA PRO A 41 -4.98 5.40 -9.58
C PRO A 41 -4.05 4.48 -8.80
N ASP A 42 -4.16 3.16 -9.07
CA ASP A 42 -3.25 2.17 -8.49
C ASP A 42 -1.79 2.41 -8.89
N ARG A 43 -1.58 2.92 -10.12
CA ARG A 43 -0.26 3.33 -10.60
C ARG A 43 -0.33 4.74 -11.19
N VAL A 44 0.44 5.65 -10.61
CA VAL A 44 0.71 6.97 -11.18
C VAL A 44 1.85 6.83 -12.18
N THR A 45 1.59 7.15 -13.45
CA THR A 45 2.53 6.91 -14.56
C THR A 45 3.28 8.16 -15.01
N GLY A 46 2.92 9.34 -14.50
CA GLY A 46 3.56 10.60 -14.87
C GLY A 46 3.07 11.76 -14.02
N ALA A 47 3.38 12.98 -14.48
CA ALA A 47 2.94 14.21 -13.85
C ALA A 47 1.42 14.29 -13.77
N GLY A 48 0.90 14.90 -12.70
CA GLY A 48 -0.54 15.04 -12.54
C GLY A 48 -0.94 15.63 -11.19
N GLU A 49 -2.20 16.01 -11.10
CA GLU A 49 -2.82 16.49 -9.88
C GLU A 49 -4.07 15.66 -9.57
N HIS A 50 -4.18 15.29 -8.31
CA HIS A 50 -5.31 14.55 -7.76
C HIS A 50 -5.92 15.36 -6.63
N ARG A 51 -7.25 15.32 -6.51
CA ARG A 51 -8.02 16.06 -5.51
C ARG A 51 -8.91 15.13 -4.72
N ASP A 52 -9.16 15.48 -3.47
CA ASP A 52 -9.98 14.71 -2.53
C ASP A 52 -9.52 13.24 -2.50
N VAL A 53 -8.21 13.06 -2.34
CA VAL A 53 -7.55 11.76 -2.34
C VAL A 53 -7.76 11.09 -1.00
N ARG A 54 -8.08 9.79 -1.06
CA ARG A 54 -8.05 8.89 0.09
C ARG A 54 -7.35 7.60 -0.26
N VAL A 55 -6.52 7.15 0.67
CA VAL A 55 -5.89 5.83 0.61
C VAL A 55 -6.13 5.14 1.95
N ASP A 56 -6.91 4.07 1.93
CA ASP A 56 -7.07 3.17 3.06
C ASP A 56 -6.13 1.97 2.84
N TYR A 57 -5.22 1.74 3.78
CA TYR A 57 -4.19 0.70 3.71
C TYR A 57 -4.38 -0.35 4.79
N LEU A 58 -4.28 -1.61 4.40
CA LEU A 58 -4.40 -2.77 5.27
C LEU A 58 -3.17 -3.66 5.13
N LEU A 59 -2.56 -4.01 6.27
CA LEU A 59 -1.53 -5.03 6.37
C LEU A 59 -1.98 -6.13 7.35
N THR A 60 -1.97 -7.35 6.84
CA THR A 60 -2.28 -8.55 7.62
C THR A 60 -1.07 -9.48 7.60
N SER A 61 -0.84 -10.17 8.72
CA SER A 61 0.18 -11.20 8.84
C SER A 61 -0.41 -12.36 9.62
N ARG A 62 -0.07 -13.57 9.21
CA ARG A 62 -0.48 -14.83 9.85
C ARG A 62 0.74 -15.74 9.96
N LEU A 63 0.79 -16.53 11.02
CA LEU A 63 1.74 -17.64 11.12
C LEU A 63 1.18 -18.85 10.40
N ASP A 64 1.99 -19.48 9.55
CA ASP A 64 1.69 -20.78 8.97
C ASP A 64 2.08 -21.86 9.99
N PRO A 65 1.11 -22.57 10.59
CA PRO A 65 1.38 -23.55 11.63
C PRO A 65 2.21 -24.76 11.15
N LEU A 66 2.36 -24.96 9.83
CA LEU A 66 3.13 -26.09 9.27
C LEU A 66 4.57 -25.75 8.91
N ALA A 67 4.98 -24.49 9.03
CA ALA A 67 6.30 -24.05 8.56
C ALA A 67 7.46 -24.29 9.55
N GLY A 68 7.19 -25.00 10.64
CA GLY A 68 8.20 -25.46 11.60
C GLY A 68 8.14 -26.97 11.87
N ALA A 69 7.43 -27.74 11.03
CA ALA A 69 7.35 -29.20 11.09
C ALA A 69 8.24 -29.85 10.02
#